data_AF-A0A812GY68-F1
#
_entry.id   AF-A0A812GY68-F1
#
_cell.length_a   1.000
_cell.length_b   1.000
_cell.length_c   1.000
_cell.angle_alpha   90.00
_cell.angle_beta   90.00
_cell.angle_gamma   90.00
#
_symmetry.space_group_name_H-M   'P 1'
#
loop_
_entity.id
_entity.type
_entity.pdbx_description
1 polymer ?
#
loop_
_entity_poly.entity_id
_entity_poly.type
_entity_poly.pdbx_seq_one_letter_code
_entity_poly.pdbx_strand_id
1 'polypeptide(L)'
;MESSPKVTSALLKRLTTCIEQATEQQNWDALKQLDMTMGNILRSHPNCLTERALRPDIEQLKLVHRKAFCALKKAACELEKKLENMQSEQERAQAYQLAMTMEY
;
A
#
# COMPACT_ATOMS: atom_id res chain seq x y z
N MET A 1 -11.19 -4.84 37.11
CA MET A 1 -11.51 -3.60 36.36
C MET A 1 -10.74 -3.67 35.06
N GLU A 2 -11.45 -3.97 33.99
CA GLU A 2 -10.89 -4.31 32.68
C GLU A 2 -10.36 -3.04 32.01
N SER A 3 -9.03 -2.88 32.03
CA SER A 3 -8.33 -1.87 31.25
C SER A 3 -8.34 -2.27 29.78
N SER A 4 -9.47 -2.09 29.09
CA SER A 4 -9.51 -2.16 27.64
C SER A 4 -8.42 -1.23 27.09
N PRO A 5 -7.56 -1.67 26.15
CA PRO A 5 -6.47 -0.86 25.65
C PRO A 5 -7.04 0.36 24.93
N LYS A 6 -7.11 1.50 25.63
CA LYS A 6 -7.55 2.77 25.05
C LYS A 6 -6.66 3.04 23.86
N VAL A 7 -7.26 3.10 22.67
CA VAL A 7 -6.59 3.57 21.46
C VAL A 7 -6.11 4.99 21.76
N THR A 8 -4.80 5.17 21.91
CA THR A 8 -4.20 6.47 22.21
C THR A 8 -3.85 7.21 20.92
N SER A 9 -3.90 8.54 20.97
CA SER A 9 -3.36 9.41 19.90
C SER A 9 -1.94 9.00 19.48
N ALA A 10 -1.11 8.58 20.44
CA ALA A 10 0.25 8.10 20.19
C ALA A 10 0.29 6.84 19.30
N LEU A 11 -0.64 5.90 19.49
CA LEU A 11 -0.74 4.70 18.65
C LEU A 11 -1.13 5.08 17.22
N LEU A 12 -2.11 5.97 17.06
CA LEU A 12 -2.54 6.45 15.74
C LEU A 12 -1.40 7.16 15.01
N LYS A 13 -0.67 8.06 15.69
CA LYS A 13 0.49 8.74 15.11
C LYS A 13 1.58 7.77 14.68
N ARG A 14 1.88 6.77 15.51
CA ARG A 14 2.87 5.74 15.17
C ARG A 14 2.44 4.94 13.94
N LEU A 15 1.18 4.54 13.86
CA LEU A 15 0.64 3.85 12.68
C LEU A 15 0.72 4.72 11.43
N THR A 16 0.38 6.00 11.52
CA THR A 16 0.54 6.97 10.43
C THR A 16 1.98 7.01 9.94
N THR A 17 2.96 7.19 10.83
CA THR A 17 4.39 7.22 10.46
C THR A 17 4.85 5.90 9.85
N CYS A 18 4.42 4.76 10.38
CA CYS A 18 4.77 3.45 9.81
C CYS A 18 4.18 3.26 8.41
N ILE A 19 2.96 3.73 8.15
CA ILE A 19 2.35 3.68 6.82
C ILE A 19 3.09 4.60 5.84
N GLU A 20 3.48 5.80 6.26
CA GLU A 20 4.30 6.71 5.43
C GLU A 20 5.64 6.05 5.07
N GLN A 21 6.36 5.53 6.05
CA GLN A 21 7.64 4.85 5.83
C GLN A 21 7.51 3.61 4.92
N ALA A 22 6.49 2.78 5.15
CA ALA A 22 6.24 1.60 4.31
C ALA A 22 5.91 2.01 2.86
N THR A 23 5.18 3.12 2.68
CA THR A 23 4.86 3.67 1.35
C THR A 23 6.11 4.21 0.65
N GLU A 24 6.95 4.97 1.35
CA GLU A 24 8.21 5.51 0.82
C GLU A 24 9.18 4.40 0.40
N GLN A 25 9.26 3.33 1.20
CA GLN A 25 10.09 2.16 0.91
C GLN A 25 9.45 1.20 -0.12
N GLN A 26 8.25 1.50 -0.63
CA GLN A 26 7.45 0.62 -1.49
C GLN A 26 7.29 -0.80 -0.91
N ASN A 27 7.28 -0.92 0.42
CA ASN A 27 7.11 -2.19 1.12
C ASN A 27 5.61 -2.49 1.27
N TRP A 28 5.01 -2.99 0.19
CA TRP A 28 3.57 -3.23 0.10
C TRP A 28 3.07 -4.34 1.03
N ASP A 29 3.94 -5.31 1.38
CA ASP A 29 3.58 -6.35 2.35
C ASP A 29 3.46 -5.78 3.77
N ALA A 30 4.43 -4.96 4.18
CA ALA A 30 4.35 -4.24 5.45
C ALA A 30 3.12 -3.31 5.49
N LEU A 31 2.80 -2.63 4.39
CA LEU A 31 1.60 -1.79 4.28
C LEU A 31 0.32 -2.60 4.52
N LYS A 32 0.21 -3.79 3.94
CA LYS A 32 -0.93 -4.70 4.12
C LYS A 32 -1.08 -5.15 5.58
N GLN A 33 0.02 -5.49 6.24
CA GLN A 33 0.00 -5.88 7.65
C GLN A 33 -0.43 -4.72 8.57
N LEU A 34 0.05 -3.50 8.28
CA LEU A 34 -0.35 -2.28 8.98
C LEU A 34 -1.84 -2.00 8.80
N ASP A 35 -2.37 -2.15 7.59
CA ASP A 35 -3.80 -1.98 7.29
C ASP A 35 -4.67 -3.01 8.02
N MET A 36 -4.26 -4.27 8.06
CA MET A 36 -4.98 -5.30 8.82
C MET A 36 -5.00 -4.99 10.32
N THR A 37 -3.85 -4.60 10.86
CA THR A 37 -3.70 -4.22 12.27
C THR A 37 -4.59 -3.03 12.60
N MET A 38 -4.58 -2.01 11.74
CA MET A 38 -5.43 -0.83 11.86
C MET A 38 -6.92 -1.19 11.83
N GLY A 39 -7.35 -2.00 10.87
CA GLY A 39 -8.73 -2.45 10.75
C GLY A 39 -9.19 -3.26 11.96
N ASN A 40 -8.32 -4.06 12.57
CA ASN A 40 -8.63 -4.81 13.79
C ASN A 40 -8.76 -3.89 15.00
N ILE A 41 -7.90 -2.87 15.13
CA ILE A 41 -7.99 -1.86 16.21
C ILE A 41 -9.30 -1.08 16.10
N LEU A 42 -9.65 -0.61 14.90
CA LEU A 42 -10.87 0.16 14.64
C LEU A 42 -12.14 -0.67 14.90
N ARG A 43 -12.14 -1.95 14.50
CA ARG A 43 -13.25 -2.88 14.79
C ARG A 43 -13.40 -3.17 16.28
N SER A 44 -12.28 -3.31 16.99
CA SER A 44 -12.28 -3.61 18.43
C SER A 44 -12.67 -2.39 19.28
N HIS A 45 -12.46 -1.17 18.77
CA HIS A 45 -12.67 0.07 19.51
C HIS A 45 -13.44 1.11 18.68
N PRO A 46 -14.69 0.85 18.26
CA PRO A 46 -15.44 1.76 17.38
C PRO A 46 -15.64 3.16 17.98
N ASN A 47 -15.70 3.26 19.31
CA ASN A 47 -15.86 4.52 20.04
C ASN A 47 -14.67 5.49 19.86
N CYS A 48 -13.50 5.00 19.44
CA CYS A 48 -12.35 5.88 19.15
C CYS A 48 -12.62 6.82 17.96
N LEU A 49 -13.52 6.44 17.04
CA LEU A 49 -13.90 7.25 15.89
C LEU A 49 -14.79 8.44 16.26
N THR A 50 -15.46 8.38 17.40
CA THR A 50 -16.37 9.42 17.89
C THR A 50 -15.67 10.41 18.83
N GLU A 51 -14.46 10.09 19.28
CA GLU A 51 -13.70 10.90 20.22
C GLU A 51 -13.12 12.14 19.53
N ARG A 52 -13.60 13.33 19.92
CA ARG A 52 -13.14 14.61 19.32
C ARG A 52 -11.64 14.83 19.44
N ALA A 53 -11.02 14.35 20.52
CA ALA A 53 -9.57 14.49 20.74
C ALA A 53 -8.73 13.71 19.72
N LEU A 54 -9.26 12.60 19.19
CA LEU A 54 -8.58 11.74 18.22
C LEU A 54 -8.91 12.09 16.77
N ARG A 55 -9.91 12.94 16.54
CA ARG A 55 -10.35 13.37 15.21
C ARG A 55 -9.22 13.84 14.28
N PRO A 56 -8.32 14.75 14.70
CA PRO A 56 -7.23 15.20 13.81
C PRO A 56 -6.27 14.06 13.45
N ASP A 57 -5.97 13.17 14.39
CA ASP A 57 -5.07 12.03 14.14
C ASP A 57 -5.72 11.00 13.18
N ILE A 58 -7.03 10.79 13.30
CA ILE A 58 -7.81 9.93 12.40
C ILE A 58 -7.87 10.54 10.99
N GLU A 59 -8.06 11.84 10.88
CA GLU A 59 -8.05 12.54 9.58
C GLU A 59 -6.69 12.46 8.90
N GLN A 60 -5.61 12.68 9.67
CA GLN A 60 -4.25 12.54 9.17
C GLN A 60 -3.98 11.11 8.69
N LEU A 61 -4.38 10.11 9.48
CA LEU A 61 -4.22 8.71 9.11
C LEU A 61 -4.97 8.37 7.81
N LYS A 62 -6.22 8.84 7.66
CA LYS A 62 -6.99 8.66 6.42
C LYS A 62 -6.29 9.28 5.21
N LEU A 63 -5.71 10.47 5.39
CA LEU A 63 -4.97 11.15 4.34
C LEU A 63 -3.75 10.34 3.91
N VAL A 64 -2.97 9.84 4.88
CA VAL A 64 -1.79 9.02 4.63
C VAL A 64 -2.17 7.69 3.97
N HIS A 65 -3.23 7.03 4.43
CA HIS A 65 -3.74 5.81 3.82
C HIS A 65 -4.13 6.03 2.36
N ARG A 66 -4.84 7.13 2.06
CA ARG A 66 -5.19 7.49 0.68
C ARG A 66 -3.95 7.74 -0.18
N LYS A 67 -2.92 8.41 0.36
CA LYS A 67 -1.66 8.62 -0.35
C LYS A 67 -0.97 7.28 -0.65
N ALA A 68 -0.90 6.39 0.33
CA ALA A 68 -0.36 5.05 0.18
C ALA A 68 -1.07 4.25 -0.90
N PHE A 69 -2.41 4.30 -0.91
CA PHE A 69 -3.22 3.65 -1.94
C PHE A 69 -2.95 4.21 -3.35
N CYS A 70 -2.84 5.55 -3.48
CA CYS A 70 -2.48 6.17 -4.75
C CYS A 70 -1.07 5.76 -5.22
N ALA A 71 -0.11 5.69 -4.30
CA ALA A 71 1.26 5.25 -4.59
C ALA A 71 1.30 3.79 -5.05
N LEU A 72 0.59 2.89 -4.36
CA LEU A 72 0.44 1.49 -4.75
C LEU A 72 -0.19 1.36 -6.14
N LYS A 73 -1.28 2.10 -6.40
CA LYS A 73 -1.94 2.09 -7.72
C LYS A 73 -1.01 2.54 -8.82
N LYS A 74 -0.22 3.59 -8.58
CA LYS A 74 0.77 4.06 -9.55
C LYS A 74 1.85 3.00 -9.81
N ALA A 75 2.40 2.41 -8.76
CA ALA A 75 3.40 1.36 -8.86
C ALA A 75 2.87 0.13 -9.62
N ALA A 76 1.61 -0.26 -9.39
CA ALA A 76 0.95 -1.33 -10.13
C ALA A 76 0.86 -1.01 -11.63
N CYS A 77 0.37 0.17 -12.00
CA CYS A 77 0.31 0.59 -13.40
C CYS A 77 1.70 0.66 -14.07
N GLU A 78 2.74 1.07 -13.35
CA GLU A 78 4.11 1.05 -13.86
C GLU A 78 4.64 -0.38 -14.07
N LEU A 79 4.26 -1.31 -13.20
CA LEU A 79 4.61 -2.72 -13.34
C LEU A 79 3.90 -3.36 -14.53
N GLU A 80 2.61 -3.08 -14.73
CA GLU A 80 1.82 -3.54 -15.87
C GLU A 80 2.44 -3.08 -17.20
N LYS A 81 2.82 -1.80 -17.30
CA LYS A 81 3.51 -1.27 -18.48
C LYS A 81 4.85 -1.95 -18.74
N LYS A 82 5.62 -2.25 -17.69
CA LYS A 82 6.89 -2.98 -17.83
C LYS A 82 6.68 -4.39 -18.36
N LEU A 83 5.64 -5.07 -17.91
CA LEU A 83 5.30 -6.41 -18.40
C LEU A 83 4.89 -6.39 -19.87
N GLU A 84 4.06 -5.42 -20.29
CA GLU A 84 3.67 -5.25 -21.70
C GLU A 84 4.89 -4.99 -22.60
N ASN A 85 5.80 -4.11 -22.17
CA ASN A 85 7.05 -3.85 -22.89
C ASN A 85 7.92 -5.10 -22.99
N MET A 86 8.08 -5.86 -21.91
CA MET A 86 8.87 -7.11 -21.92
C MET A 86 8.27 -8.15 -22.87
N GLN A 87 6.94 -8.27 -22.93
CA GLN A 87 6.27 -9.17 -23.88
C GLN A 87 6.55 -8.74 -25.33
N SER A 88 6.40 -7.46 -25.64
CA SER A 88 6.68 -6.92 -26.96
C SER A 88 8.14 -7.14 -27.39
N GLU A 89 9.09 -6.98 -26.47
CA GLU A 89 10.50 -7.27 -26.72
C GLU A 89 10.76 -8.75 -26.98
N GLN A 90 10.10 -9.64 -26.23
CA GLN A 90 10.20 -11.09 -26.42
C GLN A 90 9.63 -11.52 -27.77
N GLU A 91 8.44 -11.04 -28.14
CA GLU A 91 7.82 -11.33 -29.44
C GLU A 91 8.71 -10.88 -30.60
N ARG A 92 9.30 -9.69 -30.48
CA ARG A 92 10.23 -9.17 -31.48
C ARG A 92 11.50 -10.03 -31.57
N ALA A 93 12.07 -10.44 -30.44
CA ALA A 93 13.24 -11.31 -30.42
C ALA A 93 12.95 -12.68 -31.07
N GLN A 94 11.78 -13.27 -30.81
CA GLN A 94 11.34 -14.51 -31.42
C GLN A 94 11.14 -14.37 -32.94
N ALA A 95 10.54 -13.27 -33.40
CA ALA A 95 10.37 -12.99 -34.82
C ALA A 95 11.72 -12.88 -35.55
N TYR A 96 12.71 -12.21 -34.96
CA TYR A 96 14.06 -12.14 -35.52
C TYR A 96 14.74 -13.51 -35.57
N GLN A 97 14.61 -14.33 -34.52
CA GLN A 97 15.14 -15.69 -34.53
C GLN A 97 14.50 -16.54 -35.63
N LEU A 98 13.17 -16.48 -35.78
CA LEU A 98 12.45 -17.24 -36.79
C LEU A 98 12.85 -16.82 -38.21
N ALA A 99 12.94 -15.51 -38.47
CA ALA A 99 13.39 -14.99 -39.77
C ALA A 99 14.80 -15.48 -40.11
N MET A 100 15.74 -15.42 -39.15
CA MET A 100 17.12 -15.90 -39.34
C MET A 100 17.19 -17.41 -39.62
N THR A 101 16.27 -18.22 -39.08
CA THR A 101 16.19 -19.66 -39.37
C THR A 101 15.54 -20.01 -40.72
N MET A 102 14.83 -19.08 -41.36
CA MET A 102 14.18 -19.28 -42.66
C MET A 102 15.03 -18.81 -43.85
N GLU A 103 16.09 -18.04 -43.61
CA GLU A 103 17.02 -17.53 -44.61
C GLU A 103 18.17 -18.51 -44.95
N TYR A 104 18.11 -19.75 -44.46
CA TYR A 104 19.06 -20.86 -44.71
C TYR A 104 18.35 -22.04 -45.37
#